data_AF-A0A8R2D566-F1
#
_entry.id   AF-A0A8R2D566-F1
#
_cell.length_a   1.000
_cell.length_b   1.000
_cell.length_c   1.000
_cell.angle_alpha   90.00
_cell.angle_beta   90.00
_cell.angle_gamma   90.00
#
_symmetry.space_group_name_H-M   'P 1'
#
loop_
_entity.id
_entity.type
_entity.pdbx_description
1 polymer ?
#
loop_
_entity_poly.entity_id
_entity_poly.type
_entity_poly.pdbx_seq_one_letter_code
_entity_poly.pdbx_strand_id
1 'polypeptide(L)'
;MSSATNLNILQLIRNRELNDHIHTKYTLKSNMDYKCISKLGLFAQLKGHKGSVNCLQWNKSGSTLASVSNDHQIIVWDPFLQKAKTSIKTVHNDSIFSIKFIPGYNDDILATASADQRSLTYNVTTSRKLRSCFCFRGEIRSLAVANDSPSLYWCASGNGYISQHDIRMRHICSIGKLQNTLVKICGNSGSRIGPTCLDINQIRSEQLAVGANDQYVRLYDRRMIKSLSSFYMKQASENALVYDGNNVNNALQYFLPGHIQPKNSETITRTIQGITHLTFSPDGQELLVNYGCEYVYLYDLVNRVDNAFFNIPKVLKVLQNKEVSSTNLIDDQVPVPHLTLPDNVVQLKLKANHLYEKEDYTAAIILYNEAINIHKCSELFLNRAAAYIKRKWHGDFYAALKDCVTALKLEPNHMEAHFQLVVSLFKLNKLTDSKIYLDQFIMKYPSYNTSAAYKCLYSDLLNAQSNNKDTFDGKKILEMSDTTSNVPVWYLTDQTKKKAFEKYFRNQAKDYHCRYIGRNNNFCIHNKEANFFGSRNQFIVAGSDNGLIFVWEKNTEKNLFTLQGDYSAVNCIQPHPSEFLFATSSIGRNVKLWSPLPDDVWDNRNINNYKTSAALNQRTMMSDQF
;
A
#
# COMPACT_ATOMS: atom_id res chain seq x y z
N MET A 1 -43.59 -30.52 -9.47
CA MET A 1 -42.74 -30.25 -8.28
C MET A 1 -41.28 -30.41 -8.69
N SER A 2 -40.70 -29.37 -9.26
CA SER A 2 -39.27 -29.35 -9.61
C SER A 2 -38.46 -29.16 -8.33
N SER A 3 -37.44 -29.99 -8.14
CA SER A 3 -36.40 -29.82 -7.12
C SER A 3 -36.01 -28.35 -7.02
N ALA A 4 -36.28 -27.71 -5.89
CA ALA A 4 -35.75 -26.39 -5.58
C ALA A 4 -34.22 -26.53 -5.55
N THR A 5 -33.57 -26.27 -6.68
CA THR A 5 -32.13 -26.20 -6.76
C THR A 5 -31.73 -25.00 -5.90
N ASN A 6 -30.88 -25.23 -4.90
CA ASN A 6 -30.29 -24.18 -4.07
C ASN A 6 -29.38 -23.30 -4.94
N LEU A 7 -30.01 -22.42 -5.71
CA LEU A 7 -29.37 -21.48 -6.61
C LEU A 7 -28.75 -20.36 -5.77
N ASN A 8 -27.52 -20.02 -6.11
CA ASN A 8 -26.81 -18.92 -5.49
C ASN A 8 -27.52 -17.58 -5.80
N ILE A 9 -27.45 -16.61 -4.90
CA ILE A 9 -28.04 -15.27 -5.09
C ILE A 9 -27.62 -14.62 -6.41
N LEU A 10 -26.37 -14.82 -6.84
CA LEU A 10 -25.88 -14.30 -8.12
C LEU A 10 -26.58 -14.97 -9.32
N GLN A 11 -26.81 -16.29 -9.24
CA GLN A 11 -27.53 -17.02 -10.29
C GLN A 11 -29.02 -16.61 -10.31
N LEU A 12 -29.62 -16.35 -9.15
CA LEU A 12 -30.99 -15.85 -9.06
C LEU A 12 -31.14 -14.45 -9.64
N ILE A 13 -30.22 -13.53 -9.30
CA ILE A 13 -30.20 -12.17 -9.87
C ILE A 13 -30.06 -12.25 -11.39
N ARG A 14 -29.13 -13.07 -11.88
CA ARG A 14 -28.91 -13.19 -13.32
C ARG A 14 -30.05 -13.88 -14.08
N ASN A 15 -30.62 -14.95 -13.52
CA ASN A 15 -31.80 -15.60 -14.10
C ASN A 15 -32.97 -14.63 -14.17
N ARG A 16 -33.10 -13.76 -13.15
CA ARG A 16 -34.06 -12.67 -13.20
C ARG A 16 -33.74 -11.69 -14.32
N GLU A 17 -32.51 -11.17 -14.40
CA GLU A 17 -32.12 -10.22 -15.46
C GLU A 17 -32.27 -10.77 -16.88
N LEU A 18 -32.08 -12.08 -17.07
CA LEU A 18 -32.29 -12.76 -18.35
C LEU A 18 -33.78 -12.97 -18.69
N ASN A 19 -34.63 -13.14 -17.67
CA ASN A 19 -36.06 -13.42 -17.83
C ASN A 19 -36.94 -12.16 -17.72
N ASP A 20 -36.41 -11.04 -17.22
CA ASP A 20 -37.14 -9.79 -17.08
C ASP A 20 -37.28 -9.10 -18.45
N HIS A 21 -38.43 -8.49 -18.71
CA HIS A 21 -38.68 -7.72 -19.94
C HIS A 21 -37.94 -6.38 -19.96
N ILE A 22 -37.43 -5.95 -18.81
CA ILE A 22 -36.68 -4.71 -18.63
C ILE A 22 -35.22 -5.09 -18.36
N HIS A 23 -34.33 -4.81 -19.31
CA HIS A 23 -32.88 -5.03 -19.18
C HIS A 23 -32.20 -4.03 -18.23
N THR A 24 -32.64 -3.96 -16.98
CA THR A 24 -31.95 -3.18 -15.93
C THR A 24 -31.04 -4.10 -15.13
N LYS A 25 -29.73 -3.85 -15.16
CA LYS A 25 -28.77 -4.51 -14.26
C LYS A 25 -29.09 -4.15 -12.82
N TYR A 26 -29.27 -5.15 -11.98
CA TYR A 26 -29.59 -4.96 -10.58
C TYR A 26 -28.31 -4.80 -9.77
N THR A 27 -28.05 -3.57 -9.29
CA THR A 27 -26.99 -3.33 -8.31
C THR A 27 -27.53 -3.61 -6.92
N LEU A 28 -26.82 -4.45 -6.16
CA LEU A 28 -27.12 -4.66 -4.74
C LEU A 28 -27.08 -3.31 -4.02
N LYS A 29 -28.17 -2.95 -3.32
CA LYS A 29 -28.16 -1.79 -2.43
C LYS A 29 -27.11 -2.01 -1.35
N SER A 30 -26.35 -0.97 -1.01
CA SER A 30 -25.22 -1.01 -0.06
C SER A 30 -25.51 -1.72 1.27
N ASN A 31 -26.75 -1.65 1.78
CA ASN A 31 -27.13 -2.31 3.04
C ASN A 31 -27.14 -3.85 2.94
N MET A 32 -27.27 -4.40 1.73
CA MET A 32 -27.22 -5.83 1.47
C MET A 32 -25.79 -6.36 1.43
N ASP A 33 -24.81 -5.52 1.13
CA ASP A 33 -23.41 -5.95 1.02
C ASP A 33 -22.86 -6.43 2.37
N TYR A 34 -23.26 -5.82 3.49
CA TYR A 34 -22.87 -6.29 4.83
C TYR A 34 -23.51 -7.62 5.21
N LYS A 35 -24.69 -7.97 4.65
CA LYS A 35 -25.27 -9.31 4.80
C LYS A 35 -24.60 -10.32 3.88
N CYS A 36 -24.22 -9.88 2.68
CA CYS A 36 -23.53 -10.71 1.69
C CYS A 36 -22.11 -11.05 2.15
N ILE A 37 -21.39 -10.10 2.74
CA ILE A 37 -20.02 -10.31 3.20
C ILE A 37 -19.97 -11.34 4.33
N SER A 38 -20.94 -11.35 5.25
CA SER A 38 -20.99 -12.34 6.34
C SER A 38 -21.24 -13.77 5.86
N LYS A 39 -21.81 -13.94 4.66
CA LYS A 39 -22.13 -15.25 4.05
C LYS A 39 -21.15 -15.66 2.97
N LEU A 40 -20.05 -14.94 2.82
CA LEU A 40 -19.08 -15.18 1.78
C LEU A 40 -18.40 -16.55 1.94
N GLY A 41 -18.47 -17.39 0.91
CA GLY A 41 -17.85 -18.71 0.90
C GLY A 41 -17.42 -19.14 -0.50
N LEU A 42 -16.84 -20.34 -0.60
CA LEU A 42 -16.34 -20.85 -1.89
C LEU A 42 -17.52 -21.22 -2.81
N PHE A 43 -17.69 -20.49 -3.90
CA PHE A 43 -18.71 -20.74 -4.91
C PHE A 43 -18.33 -21.85 -5.88
N ALA A 44 -17.13 -21.75 -6.45
CA ALA A 44 -16.69 -22.63 -7.51
C ALA A 44 -15.17 -22.74 -7.58
N GLN A 45 -14.69 -23.86 -8.12
CA GLN A 45 -13.28 -24.08 -8.39
C GLN A 45 -13.08 -24.42 -9.87
N LEU A 46 -12.43 -23.52 -10.60
CA LEU A 46 -12.12 -23.66 -12.01
C LEU A 46 -10.79 -24.43 -12.14
N LYS A 47 -10.86 -25.61 -12.75
CA LYS A 47 -9.72 -26.53 -12.95
C LYS A 47 -9.38 -26.58 -14.44
N GLY A 48 -8.11 -26.34 -14.79
CA GLY A 48 -7.66 -26.44 -16.18
C GLY A 48 -6.17 -26.15 -16.39
N HIS A 49 -5.58 -25.26 -15.59
CA HIS A 49 -4.14 -24.99 -15.68
C HIS A 49 -3.29 -26.17 -15.17
N LYS A 50 -2.07 -26.26 -15.70
CA LYS A 50 -1.08 -27.26 -15.28
C LYS A 50 -0.01 -26.69 -14.36
N GLY A 51 0.15 -25.36 -14.34
CA GLY A 51 1.08 -24.63 -13.48
C GLY A 51 0.39 -23.69 -12.51
N SER A 52 1.18 -22.95 -11.73
CA SER A 52 0.72 -21.88 -10.85
C SER A 52 0.07 -20.75 -11.65
N VAL A 53 -1.04 -20.21 -11.15
CA VAL A 53 -1.75 -19.09 -11.81
C VAL A 53 -1.24 -17.76 -11.24
N ASN A 54 -0.59 -16.96 -12.09
CA ASN A 54 0.17 -15.78 -11.68
C ASN A 54 -0.62 -14.47 -11.71
N CYS A 55 -1.67 -14.40 -12.52
CA CYS A 55 -2.50 -13.21 -12.67
C CYS A 55 -3.90 -13.59 -13.15
N LEU A 56 -4.88 -12.87 -12.63
CA LEU A 56 -6.29 -12.94 -12.99
C LEU A 56 -6.72 -11.55 -13.48
N GLN A 57 -7.64 -11.49 -14.44
CA GLN A 57 -8.23 -10.23 -14.85
C GLN A 57 -9.65 -10.44 -15.35
N TRP A 58 -10.58 -9.67 -14.79
CA TRP A 58 -11.94 -9.57 -15.29
C TRP A 58 -11.98 -8.69 -16.54
N ASN A 59 -12.86 -9.06 -17.48
CA ASN A 59 -13.23 -8.16 -18.55
C ASN A 59 -14.08 -6.99 -18.02
N LYS A 60 -14.21 -5.90 -18.80
CA LYS A 60 -14.88 -4.69 -18.30
C LYS A 60 -16.34 -4.94 -17.94
N SER A 61 -17.00 -5.84 -18.68
CA SER A 61 -18.39 -6.20 -18.44
C SER A 61 -18.61 -7.18 -17.27
N GLY A 62 -17.57 -7.86 -16.79
CA GLY A 62 -17.65 -8.93 -15.79
C GLY A 62 -18.09 -10.31 -16.33
N SER A 63 -18.44 -10.41 -17.62
CA SER A 63 -18.93 -11.66 -18.21
C SER A 63 -17.87 -12.77 -18.37
N THR A 64 -16.57 -12.42 -18.40
CA THR A 64 -15.48 -13.38 -18.55
C THR A 64 -14.31 -13.06 -17.65
N LEU A 65 -13.60 -14.12 -17.23
CA LEU A 65 -12.39 -14.04 -16.43
C LEU A 65 -11.22 -14.61 -17.23
N ALA A 66 -10.14 -13.86 -17.41
CA ALA A 66 -8.90 -14.38 -17.98
C ALA A 66 -7.93 -14.78 -16.88
N SER A 67 -7.26 -15.92 -17.05
CA SER A 67 -6.18 -16.39 -16.18
C SER A 67 -4.94 -16.74 -16.98
N VAL A 68 -3.77 -16.45 -16.41
CA VAL A 68 -2.47 -16.80 -16.97
C VAL A 68 -1.63 -17.58 -15.97
N SER A 69 -0.88 -18.54 -16.47
CA SER A 69 -0.11 -19.49 -15.66
C SER A 69 1.31 -19.70 -16.17
N ASN A 70 2.16 -20.27 -15.32
CA ASN A 70 3.48 -20.78 -15.66
C ASN A 70 3.46 -21.91 -16.71
N ASP A 71 2.29 -22.45 -17.06
CA ASP A 71 2.15 -23.40 -18.18
C ASP A 71 2.17 -22.74 -19.57
N HIS A 72 2.42 -21.43 -19.64
CA HIS A 72 2.40 -20.59 -20.85
C HIS A 72 1.04 -20.61 -21.57
N GLN A 73 -0.07 -20.87 -20.87
CA GLN A 73 -1.42 -20.78 -21.41
C GLN A 73 -2.19 -19.61 -20.81
N ILE A 74 -3.04 -19.02 -21.64
CA ILE A 74 -4.11 -18.13 -21.23
C ILE A 74 -5.40 -18.93 -21.29
N ILE A 75 -6.17 -18.98 -20.20
CA ILE A 75 -7.51 -19.55 -20.22
C ILE A 75 -8.53 -18.44 -19.96
N VAL A 76 -9.53 -18.36 -20.83
CA VAL A 76 -10.68 -17.46 -20.67
C VAL A 76 -11.86 -18.28 -20.18
N TRP A 77 -12.37 -17.93 -19.01
CA TRP A 77 -13.43 -18.63 -18.30
C TRP A 77 -14.78 -17.94 -18.44
N ASP A 78 -15.83 -18.75 -18.49
CA ASP A 78 -17.16 -18.33 -18.05
C ASP A 78 -17.30 -18.67 -16.56
N PRO A 79 -17.29 -17.68 -15.66
CA PRO A 79 -17.32 -17.94 -14.23
C PRO A 79 -18.68 -18.49 -13.76
N PHE A 80 -19.77 -18.20 -14.48
CA PHE A 80 -21.13 -18.56 -14.08
C PHE A 80 -21.50 -19.96 -14.57
N LEU A 81 -21.04 -20.33 -15.76
CA LEU A 81 -21.11 -21.71 -16.25
C LEU A 81 -20.00 -22.59 -15.68
N GLN A 82 -19.03 -22.01 -14.98
CA GLN A 82 -17.86 -22.69 -14.39
C GLN A 82 -17.05 -23.50 -15.43
N LYS A 83 -16.99 -22.99 -16.67
CA LYS A 83 -16.36 -23.67 -17.81
C LYS A 83 -15.33 -22.77 -18.48
N ALA A 84 -14.27 -23.37 -19.01
CA ALA A 84 -13.34 -22.68 -19.89
C ALA A 84 -14.03 -22.43 -21.24
N LYS A 85 -14.14 -21.16 -21.66
CA LYS A 85 -14.62 -20.80 -23.01
C LYS A 85 -13.56 -21.12 -24.04
N THR A 86 -12.33 -20.66 -23.78
CA THR A 86 -11.22 -20.72 -24.72
C THR A 86 -9.91 -20.93 -23.98
N SER A 87 -9.03 -21.78 -24.52
CA SER A 87 -7.64 -21.90 -24.08
C SER A 87 -6.71 -21.51 -25.21
N ILE A 88 -5.81 -20.57 -24.94
CA ILE A 88 -4.86 -20.01 -25.92
C ILE A 88 -3.45 -20.37 -25.45
N LYS A 89 -2.77 -21.21 -26.23
CA LYS A 89 -1.35 -21.50 -26.00
C LYS A 89 -0.52 -20.30 -26.46
N THR A 90 0.25 -19.72 -25.54
CA THR A 90 1.07 -18.54 -25.86
C THR A 90 2.38 -18.93 -26.54
N VAL A 91 3.03 -17.93 -27.15
CA VAL A 91 4.38 -18.06 -27.74
C VAL A 91 5.44 -17.65 -26.72
N HIS A 92 5.05 -17.37 -25.48
CA HIS A 92 5.99 -16.99 -24.43
C HIS A 92 6.89 -18.16 -24.09
N ASN A 93 8.17 -17.84 -23.83
CA ASN A 93 9.18 -18.83 -23.46
C ASN A 93 9.39 -18.91 -21.94
N ASP A 94 8.77 -18.00 -21.19
CA ASP A 94 8.91 -17.88 -19.74
C ASP A 94 7.57 -17.54 -19.11
N SER A 95 7.54 -17.46 -17.78
CA SER A 95 6.38 -17.20 -16.95
C SER A 95 5.70 -15.89 -17.32
N ILE A 96 4.37 -15.91 -17.38
CA ILE A 96 3.55 -14.73 -17.69
C ILE A 96 3.19 -14.07 -16.35
N PHE A 97 3.57 -12.81 -16.15
CA PHE A 97 3.35 -12.11 -14.89
C PHE A 97 2.06 -11.29 -14.87
N SER A 98 1.62 -10.77 -16.01
CA SER A 98 0.44 -9.89 -16.06
C SER A 98 -0.36 -10.08 -17.34
N ILE A 99 -1.67 -9.94 -17.21
CA ILE A 99 -2.64 -9.97 -18.30
C ILE A 99 -3.65 -8.84 -18.13
N LYS A 100 -3.97 -8.12 -19.22
CA LYS A 100 -5.02 -7.08 -19.22
C LYS A 100 -5.87 -7.14 -20.48
N PHE A 101 -7.17 -6.90 -20.32
CA PHE A 101 -8.07 -6.64 -21.45
C PHE A 101 -7.86 -5.21 -21.95
N ILE A 102 -7.76 -5.05 -23.26
CA ILE A 102 -7.67 -3.72 -23.87
C ILE A 102 -9.09 -3.19 -24.08
N PRO A 103 -9.45 -2.04 -23.48
CA PRO A 103 -10.78 -1.46 -23.60
C PRO A 103 -11.00 -0.94 -25.02
N GLY A 104 -12.27 -0.91 -25.42
CA GLY A 104 -12.72 -0.40 -26.73
C GLY A 104 -12.89 -1.45 -27.82
N TYR A 105 -12.45 -2.70 -27.59
CA TYR A 105 -12.62 -3.81 -28.52
C TYR A 105 -13.57 -4.88 -28.00
N ASN A 106 -14.65 -4.50 -27.30
CA ASN A 106 -15.61 -5.43 -26.69
C ASN A 106 -14.96 -6.56 -25.86
N ASP A 107 -13.81 -6.27 -25.22
CA ASP A 107 -13.01 -7.24 -24.47
C ASP A 107 -12.45 -8.42 -25.31
N ASP A 108 -12.36 -8.28 -26.64
CA ASP A 108 -11.83 -9.32 -27.54
C ASP A 108 -10.30 -9.37 -27.58
N ILE A 109 -9.62 -8.32 -27.12
CA ILE A 109 -8.15 -8.21 -27.20
C ILE A 109 -7.54 -8.26 -25.80
N LEU A 110 -6.58 -9.16 -25.64
CA LEU A 110 -5.77 -9.35 -24.44
C LEU A 110 -4.32 -8.92 -24.70
N ALA A 111 -3.71 -8.25 -23.73
CA ALA A 111 -2.28 -8.01 -23.67
C ALA A 111 -1.66 -8.87 -22.56
N THR A 112 -0.52 -9.49 -22.85
CA THR A 112 0.27 -10.28 -21.89
C THR A 112 1.67 -9.70 -21.73
N ALA A 113 2.22 -9.88 -20.53
CA ALA A 113 3.58 -9.51 -20.15
C ALA A 113 4.28 -10.69 -19.48
N SER A 114 5.51 -10.96 -19.89
CA SER A 114 6.28 -12.11 -19.43
C SER A 114 7.71 -11.74 -19.04
N ALA A 115 8.32 -12.64 -18.26
CA ALA A 115 9.74 -12.61 -17.93
C ALA A 115 10.65 -12.70 -19.17
N ASP A 116 10.14 -13.25 -20.28
CA ASP A 116 10.87 -13.39 -21.56
C ASP A 116 11.16 -12.06 -22.28
N GLN A 117 10.89 -10.93 -21.62
CA GLN A 117 11.08 -9.56 -22.10
C GLN A 117 10.16 -9.17 -23.26
N ARG A 118 9.08 -9.94 -23.47
CA ARG A 118 8.12 -9.72 -24.56
C ARG A 118 6.77 -9.34 -23.99
N SER A 119 6.14 -8.38 -24.67
CA SER A 119 4.71 -8.14 -24.54
C SER A 119 4.01 -8.62 -25.81
N LEU A 120 2.99 -9.46 -25.66
CA LEU A 120 2.23 -10.02 -26.77
C LEU A 120 0.77 -9.57 -26.65
N THR A 121 0.09 -9.47 -27.79
CA THR A 121 -1.37 -9.27 -27.82
C THR A 121 -2.05 -10.41 -28.54
N TYR A 122 -3.22 -10.80 -28.03
CA TYR A 122 -4.00 -11.93 -28.49
C TYR A 122 -5.44 -11.50 -28.74
N ASN A 123 -6.05 -12.08 -29.77
CA ASN A 123 -7.48 -11.98 -29.99
C ASN A 123 -8.15 -13.23 -29.39
N VAL A 124 -9.13 -13.02 -28.51
CA VAL A 124 -9.82 -14.07 -27.75
C VAL A 124 -10.66 -14.96 -28.69
N THR A 125 -11.45 -14.35 -29.57
CA THR A 125 -12.37 -15.03 -30.49
C THR A 125 -11.64 -15.94 -31.48
N THR A 126 -10.54 -15.46 -32.03
CA THR A 126 -9.74 -16.22 -33.01
C THR A 126 -8.64 -17.06 -32.37
N SER A 127 -8.35 -16.87 -31.08
CA SER A 127 -7.22 -17.48 -30.37
C SER A 127 -5.85 -17.26 -31.03
N ARG A 128 -5.72 -16.21 -31.85
CA ARG A 128 -4.48 -15.90 -32.59
C ARG A 128 -3.72 -14.75 -31.95
N LYS A 129 -2.39 -14.84 -32.06
CA LYS A 129 -1.48 -13.74 -31.75
C LYS A 129 -1.66 -12.62 -32.77
N LEU A 130 -1.80 -11.38 -32.30
CA LEU A 130 -1.90 -10.18 -33.12
C LEU A 130 -0.56 -9.46 -33.27
N ARG A 131 0.05 -9.03 -32.16
CA ARG A 131 1.29 -8.25 -32.14
C ARG A 131 2.30 -8.81 -31.13
N SER A 132 3.56 -8.44 -31.33
CA SER A 132 4.65 -8.68 -30.40
C SER A 132 5.57 -7.48 -30.28
N CYS A 133 5.89 -7.12 -29.05
CA CYS A 133 6.79 -6.04 -28.68
C CYS A 133 8.01 -6.63 -27.93
N PHE A 134 9.22 -6.27 -28.39
CA PHE A 134 10.50 -6.78 -27.88
C PHE A 134 11.43 -5.66 -27.39
N CYS A 135 10.88 -4.46 -27.17
CA CYS A 135 11.68 -3.25 -26.91
C CYS A 135 12.42 -3.25 -25.56
N PHE A 136 12.18 -4.26 -24.73
CA PHE A 136 12.60 -4.30 -23.34
C PHE A 136 13.94 -5.02 -23.21
N ARG A 137 14.86 -4.47 -22.42
CA ARG A 137 16.12 -5.15 -22.06
C ARG A 137 15.99 -5.96 -20.77
N GLY A 138 14.77 -6.23 -20.31
CA GLY A 138 14.49 -6.90 -19.04
C GLY A 138 13.03 -7.34 -18.93
N GLU A 139 12.74 -8.19 -17.94
CA GLU A 139 11.40 -8.78 -17.71
C GLU A 139 10.29 -7.72 -17.61
N ILE A 140 9.09 -8.04 -18.08
CA ILE A 140 7.93 -7.16 -17.96
C ILE A 140 7.06 -7.66 -16.82
N ARG A 141 6.95 -6.88 -15.75
CA ARG A 141 6.30 -7.31 -14.51
C ARG A 141 4.80 -6.97 -14.47
N SER A 142 4.41 -5.83 -15.03
CA SER A 142 3.04 -5.33 -14.94
C SER A 142 2.59 -4.60 -16.20
N LEU A 143 1.28 -4.64 -16.43
CA LEU A 143 0.56 -3.93 -17.49
C LEU A 143 -0.55 -3.05 -16.91
N ALA A 144 -0.81 -1.89 -17.53
CA ALA A 144 -2.04 -1.13 -17.30
C ALA A 144 -2.64 -0.68 -18.61
N VAL A 145 -3.92 -0.36 -18.50
CA VAL A 145 -4.72 0.13 -19.59
C VAL A 145 -5.63 1.23 -19.07
N ALA A 146 -5.96 2.18 -19.95
CA ALA A 146 -6.85 3.29 -19.64
C ALA A 146 -8.10 3.18 -20.51
N ASN A 147 -9.28 3.34 -19.90
CA ASN A 147 -10.55 3.29 -20.61
C ASN A 147 -10.74 4.38 -21.67
N ASP A 148 -10.16 5.55 -21.44
CA ASP A 148 -10.26 6.75 -22.30
C ASP A 148 -9.47 6.60 -23.61
N SER A 149 -8.39 5.81 -23.59
CA SER A 149 -7.53 5.60 -24.76
C SER A 149 -7.61 4.14 -25.23
N PRO A 150 -8.70 3.75 -25.91
CA PRO A 150 -8.84 2.41 -26.44
C PRO A 150 -7.74 2.20 -27.48
N SER A 151 -7.00 1.09 -27.41
CA SER A 151 -5.80 0.72 -28.21
C SER A 151 -4.43 0.97 -27.56
N LEU A 152 -4.34 1.76 -26.50
CA LEU A 152 -3.07 2.00 -25.80
C LEU A 152 -2.94 1.14 -24.55
N TYR A 153 -1.74 0.63 -24.30
CA TYR A 153 -1.40 -0.04 -23.04
C TYR A 153 0.03 0.32 -22.59
N TRP A 154 0.28 0.22 -21.29
CA TRP A 154 1.56 0.56 -20.67
C TRP A 154 2.21 -0.66 -20.08
N CYS A 155 3.54 -0.72 -20.18
CA CYS A 155 4.36 -1.81 -19.67
C CYS A 155 5.41 -1.30 -18.70
N ALA A 156 5.55 -1.95 -17.56
CA ALA A 156 6.68 -1.79 -16.63
C ALA A 156 7.71 -2.89 -16.86
N SER A 157 8.92 -2.48 -17.24
CA SER A 157 10.06 -3.38 -17.33
C SER A 157 10.90 -3.32 -16.05
N GLY A 158 11.32 -4.48 -15.54
CA GLY A 158 12.18 -4.63 -14.36
C GLY A 158 13.53 -3.90 -14.44
N ASN A 159 13.90 -3.39 -15.61
CA ASN A 159 15.10 -2.57 -15.81
C ASN A 159 14.92 -1.07 -15.54
N GLY A 160 13.75 -0.65 -15.04
CA GLY A 160 13.48 0.75 -14.69
C GLY A 160 12.84 1.58 -15.79
N TYR A 161 12.25 0.94 -16.80
CA TYR A 161 11.60 1.63 -17.91
C TYR A 161 10.09 1.40 -17.91
N ILE A 162 9.36 2.49 -18.14
CA ILE A 162 7.93 2.45 -18.46
C ILE A 162 7.78 2.84 -19.91
N SER A 163 6.99 2.07 -20.64
CA SER A 163 6.75 2.30 -22.07
C SER A 163 5.25 2.28 -22.38
N GLN A 164 4.90 2.94 -23.48
CA GLN A 164 3.55 2.97 -24.01
C GLN A 164 3.52 2.28 -25.38
N HIS A 165 2.52 1.44 -25.59
CA HIS A 165 2.34 0.69 -26.81
C HIS A 165 0.95 0.93 -27.40
N ASP A 166 0.91 1.17 -28.71
CA ASP A 166 -0.33 1.20 -29.48
C ASP A 166 -0.46 -0.11 -30.27
N ILE A 167 -1.60 -0.78 -30.13
CA ILE A 167 -1.84 -2.05 -30.84
C ILE A 167 -2.10 -1.87 -32.34
N ARG A 168 -2.53 -0.67 -32.76
CA ARG A 168 -2.85 -0.35 -34.15
C ARG A 168 -1.57 -0.24 -34.97
N MET A 169 -0.51 0.25 -34.33
CA MET A 169 0.81 0.39 -34.94
C MET A 169 1.61 -0.89 -34.77
N ARG A 170 2.35 -1.28 -35.83
CA ARG A 170 3.37 -2.31 -35.66
C ARG A 170 4.52 -1.72 -34.86
N HIS A 171 5.00 -2.51 -33.91
CA HIS A 171 6.13 -2.12 -33.10
C HIS A 171 7.42 -2.14 -33.92
N ILE A 172 8.12 -1.00 -33.96
CA ILE A 172 9.42 -0.86 -34.64
C ILE A 172 10.40 -0.34 -33.58
N CYS A 173 11.19 -1.23 -32.98
CA CYS A 173 12.33 -0.83 -32.16
C CYS A 173 13.61 -1.28 -32.86
N SER A 174 14.36 -0.33 -33.41
CA SER A 174 15.75 -0.55 -33.79
C SER A 174 16.61 -0.59 -32.53
N ILE A 175 17.61 -1.48 -32.50
CA ILE A 175 18.58 -1.58 -31.41
C ILE A 175 19.15 -0.17 -31.14
N GLY A 176 18.83 0.40 -29.97
CA GLY A 176 19.32 1.70 -29.52
C GLY A 176 18.33 2.87 -29.57
N LYS A 177 17.17 2.76 -30.23
CA LYS A 177 16.13 3.80 -30.22
C LYS A 177 14.93 3.37 -29.35
N LEU A 178 14.89 3.89 -28.12
CA LEU A 178 13.80 3.70 -27.16
C LEU A 178 12.60 4.63 -27.47
N GLN A 179 12.04 4.55 -28.68
CA GLN A 179 11.00 5.50 -29.14
C GLN A 179 9.72 5.48 -28.32
N ASN A 180 9.41 4.33 -27.69
CA ASN A 180 8.18 4.10 -26.95
C ASN A 180 8.36 4.20 -25.42
N THR A 181 9.56 4.55 -24.95
CA THR A 181 9.86 4.66 -23.53
C THR A 181 9.47 6.05 -23.01
N LEU A 182 8.56 6.06 -22.06
CA LEU A 182 8.01 7.27 -21.45
C LEU A 182 8.83 7.73 -20.24
N VAL A 183 9.10 6.82 -19.30
CA VAL A 183 9.72 7.17 -18.02
C VAL A 183 10.91 6.25 -17.74
N LYS A 184 11.99 6.84 -17.24
CA LYS A 184 13.12 6.13 -16.64
C LYS A 184 13.08 6.34 -15.13
N ILE A 185 12.91 5.27 -14.36
CA ILE A 185 12.89 5.31 -12.89
C ILE A 185 14.30 5.10 -12.36
N CYS A 186 14.79 6.10 -11.64
CA CYS A 186 16.03 6.03 -10.89
C CYS A 186 15.75 6.14 -9.39
N GLY A 187 16.54 5.41 -8.61
CA GLY A 187 16.53 5.45 -7.15
C GLY A 187 17.36 6.57 -6.56
N ASN A 188 17.40 6.59 -5.23
CA ASN A 188 18.12 7.60 -4.44
C ASN A 188 19.65 7.51 -4.59
N SER A 189 20.14 6.35 -5.05
CA SER A 189 21.53 6.09 -5.45
C SER A 189 21.82 6.44 -6.92
N GLY A 190 20.84 6.93 -7.67
CA GLY A 190 20.96 7.13 -9.13
C GLY A 190 20.90 5.83 -9.95
N SER A 191 20.93 4.66 -9.29
CA SER A 191 20.78 3.37 -9.95
C SER A 191 19.34 3.17 -10.43
N ARG A 192 19.18 2.41 -11.52
CA ARG A 192 17.87 2.10 -12.08
C ARG A 192 17.13 1.16 -11.13
N ILE A 193 15.87 1.46 -10.86
CA ILE A 193 15.02 0.62 -10.02
C ILE A 193 13.93 0.02 -10.88
N GLY A 194 13.80 -1.30 -10.83
CA GLY A 194 12.74 -2.02 -11.51
C GLY A 194 11.35 -1.67 -10.96
N PRO A 195 10.43 -1.09 -11.76
CA PRO A 195 9.02 -1.04 -11.44
C PRO A 195 8.46 -2.46 -11.34
N THR A 196 7.69 -2.70 -10.29
CA THR A 196 7.03 -3.98 -9.99
C THR A 196 5.60 -3.98 -10.48
N CYS A 197 4.88 -2.90 -10.21
CA CYS A 197 3.47 -2.75 -10.49
C CYS A 197 3.16 -1.34 -10.99
N LEU A 198 2.08 -1.24 -11.76
CA LEU A 198 1.63 0.00 -12.36
C LEU A 198 0.11 -0.05 -12.53
N ASP A 199 -0.56 1.08 -12.34
CA ASP A 199 -2.00 1.22 -12.53
C ASP A 199 -2.34 2.63 -13.00
N ILE A 200 -3.46 2.77 -13.69
CA ILE A 200 -3.95 4.04 -14.22
C ILE A 200 -5.31 4.32 -13.62
N ASN A 201 -5.49 5.55 -13.15
CA ASN A 201 -6.77 5.99 -12.62
C ASN A 201 -7.81 6.04 -13.75
N GLN A 202 -8.90 5.29 -13.59
CA GLN A 202 -9.88 5.12 -14.67
C GLN A 202 -10.79 6.32 -14.86
N ILE A 203 -10.96 7.17 -13.83
CA ILE A 203 -11.74 8.42 -13.92
C ILE A 203 -10.84 9.58 -14.32
N ARG A 204 -9.65 9.65 -13.72
CA ARG A 204 -8.63 10.67 -14.01
C ARG A 204 -7.49 10.05 -14.80
N SER A 205 -7.74 9.79 -16.07
CA SER A 205 -6.83 9.04 -16.96
C SER A 205 -5.44 9.67 -17.06
N GLU A 206 -5.27 10.94 -16.69
CA GLU A 206 -3.97 11.60 -16.58
C GLU A 206 -3.05 10.97 -15.53
N GLN A 207 -3.59 10.34 -14.49
CA GLN A 207 -2.81 9.88 -13.34
C GLN A 207 -2.31 8.43 -13.55
N LEU A 208 -0.99 8.26 -13.52
CA LEU A 208 -0.31 6.97 -13.56
C LEU A 208 0.43 6.75 -12.24
N ALA A 209 0.04 5.72 -11.49
CA ALA A 209 0.74 5.31 -10.28
C ALA A 209 1.71 4.17 -10.58
N VAL A 210 2.90 4.24 -9.98
CA VAL A 210 3.98 3.28 -10.19
C VAL A 210 4.61 2.89 -8.88
N GLY A 211 4.72 1.58 -8.66
CA GLY A 211 5.42 0.95 -7.56
C GLY A 211 6.68 0.27 -8.09
N ALA A 212 7.73 0.28 -7.29
CA ALA A 212 9.03 -0.25 -7.67
C ALA A 212 9.65 -1.08 -6.53
N ASN A 213 10.84 -1.61 -6.75
CA ASN A 213 11.62 -2.30 -5.71
C ASN A 213 12.10 -1.39 -4.55
N ASP A 214 11.71 -0.11 -4.52
CA ASP A 214 11.90 0.76 -3.36
C ASP A 214 10.60 1.00 -2.58
N GLN A 215 10.72 1.83 -1.55
CA GLN A 215 9.65 2.13 -0.61
C GLN A 215 8.71 3.26 -1.11
N TYR A 216 9.05 3.95 -2.20
CA TYR A 216 8.35 5.13 -2.68
C TYR A 216 7.36 4.78 -3.78
N VAL A 217 6.10 5.12 -3.55
CA VAL A 217 5.08 5.11 -4.60
C VAL A 217 5.19 6.41 -5.37
N ARG A 218 5.13 6.34 -6.70
CA ARG A 218 5.31 7.49 -7.59
C ARG A 218 4.03 7.73 -8.37
N LEU A 219 3.52 8.94 -8.33
CA LEU A 219 2.39 9.38 -9.15
C LEU A 219 2.90 10.30 -10.26
N TYR A 220 2.60 9.96 -11.50
CA TYR A 220 2.96 10.74 -12.68
C TYR A 220 1.70 11.30 -13.35
N ASP A 221 1.79 12.51 -13.92
CA ASP A 221 0.79 13.00 -14.87
C ASP A 221 1.26 12.66 -16.29
N ARG A 222 0.51 11.79 -16.97
CA ARG A 222 0.80 11.29 -18.33
C ARG A 222 0.91 12.39 -19.37
N ARG A 223 0.25 13.54 -19.18
CA ARG A 223 0.31 14.68 -20.10
C ARG A 223 1.63 15.45 -19.98
N MET A 224 2.31 15.32 -18.85
CA MET A 224 3.60 15.97 -18.59
C MET A 224 4.79 15.09 -18.97
N ILE A 225 4.58 13.80 -19.19
CA ILE A 225 5.65 12.86 -19.55
C ILE A 225 5.99 13.04 -21.03
N LYS A 226 7.21 13.51 -21.32
CA LYS A 226 7.74 13.58 -22.69
C LYS A 226 8.46 12.27 -23.03
N SER A 227 8.25 11.74 -24.24
CA SER A 227 8.99 10.56 -24.70
C SER A 227 10.49 10.83 -24.69
N LEU A 228 11.26 9.90 -24.12
CA LEU A 228 12.72 10.00 -24.03
C LEU A 228 13.41 10.02 -25.40
N SER A 229 12.67 9.77 -26.49
CA SER A 229 13.16 9.90 -27.87
C SER A 229 13.59 11.31 -28.26
N SER A 230 13.19 12.36 -27.52
CA SER A 230 13.60 13.74 -27.79
C SER A 230 14.93 14.13 -27.16
N PHE A 231 15.52 13.29 -26.30
CA PHE A 231 16.80 13.56 -25.66
C PHE A 231 17.92 12.76 -26.34
N TYR A 232 18.75 13.46 -27.12
CA TYR A 232 20.07 12.95 -27.49
C TYR A 232 20.87 12.69 -26.21
N MET A 233 21.12 11.42 -25.89
CA MET A 233 22.15 11.07 -24.91
C MET A 233 23.50 11.43 -25.53
N LYS A 234 24.05 12.61 -25.20
CA LYS A 234 25.51 12.75 -25.19
C LYS A 234 26.03 11.71 -24.21
N GLN A 235 26.97 10.88 -24.65
CA GLN A 235 27.71 9.94 -23.81
C GLN A 235 28.39 10.71 -22.67
N ALA A 236 27.66 10.95 -21.59
CA ALA A 236 28.25 11.21 -20.29
C ALA A 236 28.44 9.83 -19.65
N SER A 237 29.67 9.56 -19.24
CA SER A 237 30.09 8.38 -18.50
C SER A 237 29.02 7.94 -17.50
N GLU A 238 28.75 6.63 -17.49
CA GLU A 238 27.59 6.01 -16.84
C GLU A 238 27.44 6.22 -15.32
N ASN A 239 28.29 7.00 -14.66
CA ASN A 239 28.35 7.11 -13.20
C ASN A 239 28.38 8.53 -12.61
N ALA A 240 28.06 9.59 -13.36
CA ALA A 240 27.99 10.94 -12.79
C ALA A 240 26.64 11.62 -13.06
N LEU A 241 25.72 11.52 -12.09
CA LEU A 241 24.54 12.40 -12.06
C LEU A 241 24.94 13.75 -11.44
N VAL A 242 25.16 14.74 -12.30
CA VAL A 242 25.07 16.15 -11.94
C VAL A 242 23.59 16.51 -11.89
N TYR A 243 23.15 17.09 -10.78
CA TYR A 243 21.82 17.67 -10.63
C TYR A 243 21.74 18.91 -11.52
N ASP A 244 21.34 18.74 -12.77
CA ASP A 244 20.74 19.85 -13.51
C ASP A 244 19.27 19.87 -13.08
N GLY A 245 18.81 21.01 -12.54
CA GLY A 245 17.46 21.20 -11.99
C GLY A 245 16.28 20.98 -12.96
N ASN A 246 16.55 20.39 -14.13
CA ASN A 246 15.64 20.12 -15.24
C ASN A 246 15.44 18.61 -15.48
N ASN A 247 15.37 17.78 -14.44
CA ASN A 247 15.05 16.36 -14.62
C ASN A 247 13.57 16.19 -14.97
N VAL A 248 13.31 15.97 -16.26
CA VAL A 248 11.99 15.72 -16.91
C VAL A 248 11.25 14.47 -16.38
N ASN A 249 11.84 13.74 -15.42
CA ASN A 249 11.34 12.46 -14.89
C ASN A 249 10.94 12.49 -13.41
N ASN A 250 10.85 13.67 -12.78
CA ASN A 250 10.34 13.77 -11.41
C ASN A 250 8.84 13.43 -11.38
N ALA A 251 8.45 12.55 -10.45
CA ALA A 251 7.05 12.27 -10.20
C ALA A 251 6.34 13.52 -9.66
N LEU A 252 5.04 13.65 -9.97
CA LEU A 252 4.19 14.73 -9.46
C LEU A 252 4.07 14.65 -7.94
N GLN A 253 3.97 13.44 -7.40
CA GLN A 253 3.82 13.19 -5.98
C GLN A 253 4.46 11.86 -5.59
N TYR A 254 5.16 11.85 -4.47
CA TYR A 254 5.66 10.65 -3.81
C TYR A 254 4.77 10.29 -2.62
N PHE A 255 4.62 9.00 -2.34
CA PHE A 255 3.97 8.50 -1.13
C PHE A 255 4.88 7.50 -0.42
N LEU A 256 4.92 7.59 0.91
CA LEU A 256 5.72 6.73 1.77
C LEU A 256 5.14 6.73 3.19
N PRO A 257 4.91 5.56 3.81
CA PRO A 257 4.55 5.50 5.22
C PRO A 257 5.73 5.98 6.07
N GLY A 258 5.52 6.98 6.93
CA GLY A 258 6.64 7.66 7.56
C GLY A 258 7.54 6.78 8.43
N HIS A 259 7.01 5.74 9.06
CA HIS A 259 7.76 4.82 9.92
C HIS A 259 8.73 3.90 9.20
N ILE A 260 8.62 3.72 7.89
CA ILE A 260 9.53 2.86 7.13
C ILE A 260 10.91 3.51 7.13
N GLN A 261 11.90 2.83 7.71
CA GLN A 261 13.24 3.38 7.87
C GLN A 261 14.04 3.44 6.55
N PRO A 262 14.93 4.44 6.39
CA PRO A 262 15.79 4.55 5.23
C PRO A 262 16.79 3.39 5.17
N LYS A 263 17.08 2.90 3.96
CA LYS A 263 18.12 1.89 3.70
C LYS A 263 19.51 2.52 3.84
N ASN A 264 19.97 2.77 5.07
CA ASN A 264 21.26 3.43 5.33
C ASN A 264 22.30 2.53 6.03
N SER A 265 21.99 1.26 6.34
CA SER A 265 22.92 0.33 6.98
C SER A 265 23.24 -0.83 6.06
N GLU A 266 24.51 -0.99 5.70
CA GLU A 266 25.07 -2.19 5.05
C GLU A 266 24.84 -3.46 5.90
N THR A 267 24.43 -3.33 7.16
CA THR A 267 24.25 -4.42 8.15
C THR A 267 22.81 -4.80 8.48
N ILE A 268 21.80 -4.34 7.73
CA ILE A 268 20.44 -4.87 7.89
C ILE A 268 19.97 -5.43 6.56
N THR A 269 20.08 -6.75 6.44
CA THR A 269 19.40 -7.65 5.50
C THR A 269 17.88 -7.61 5.69
N ARG A 270 17.26 -6.42 5.72
CA ARG A 270 15.82 -6.29 5.46
C ARG A 270 15.64 -6.54 3.97
N THR A 271 15.45 -7.81 3.67
CA THR A 271 14.96 -8.37 2.42
C THR A 271 13.88 -7.46 1.82
N ILE A 272 14.26 -6.81 0.71
CA ILE A 272 13.44 -6.14 -0.30
C ILE A 272 12.03 -5.68 0.17
N GLN A 273 11.95 -4.56 0.89
CA GLN A 273 10.70 -3.80 1.08
C GLN A 273 10.28 -3.08 -0.22
N GLY A 274 9.95 -3.85 -1.26
CA GLY A 274 9.42 -3.35 -2.52
C GLY A 274 7.90 -3.29 -2.49
N ILE A 275 7.31 -2.43 -3.32
CA ILE A 275 5.86 -2.40 -3.52
C ILE A 275 5.49 -3.64 -4.36
N THR A 276 4.51 -4.42 -3.92
CA THR A 276 4.08 -5.65 -4.61
C THR A 276 2.88 -5.42 -5.52
N HIS A 277 1.96 -4.57 -5.10
CA HIS A 277 0.79 -4.22 -5.89
C HIS A 277 0.30 -2.83 -5.53
N LEU A 278 -0.34 -2.17 -6.49
CA LEU A 278 -1.01 -0.90 -6.30
C LEU A 278 -2.26 -0.87 -7.16
N THR A 279 -3.32 -0.25 -6.65
CA THR A 279 -4.55 -0.07 -7.40
C THR A 279 -5.27 1.22 -7.01
N PHE A 280 -5.81 1.92 -8.00
CA PHE A 280 -6.70 3.05 -7.74
C PHE A 280 -8.07 2.56 -7.29
N SER A 281 -8.68 3.32 -6.39
CA SER A 281 -10.12 3.18 -6.13
C SER A 281 -10.91 3.34 -7.44
N PRO A 282 -12.02 2.62 -7.61
CA PRO A 282 -12.93 2.84 -8.73
C PRO A 282 -13.43 4.28 -8.85
N ASP A 283 -13.51 5.00 -7.72
CA ASP A 283 -13.86 6.43 -7.65
C ASP A 283 -12.69 7.38 -7.97
N GLY A 284 -11.47 6.85 -8.11
CA GLY A 284 -10.28 7.59 -8.52
C GLY A 284 -9.75 8.60 -7.50
N GLN A 285 -10.23 8.57 -6.26
CA GLN A 285 -9.85 9.51 -5.20
C GLN A 285 -8.80 8.94 -4.25
N GLU A 286 -8.78 7.62 -4.09
CA GLU A 286 -7.89 6.91 -3.19
C GLU A 286 -6.96 5.96 -3.98
N LEU A 287 -5.80 5.68 -3.41
CA LEU A 287 -4.80 4.74 -3.93
C LEU A 287 -4.48 3.70 -2.85
N LEU A 288 -4.71 2.43 -3.15
CA LEU A 288 -4.37 1.31 -2.28
C LEU A 288 -3.01 0.75 -2.68
N VAL A 289 -2.11 0.59 -1.70
CA VAL A 289 -0.75 0.16 -1.94
C VAL A 289 -0.39 -0.99 -1.01
N ASN A 290 0.10 -2.07 -1.60
CA ASN A 290 0.55 -3.24 -0.90
C ASN A 290 2.08 -3.32 -0.87
N TYR A 291 2.67 -3.28 0.33
CA TYR A 291 4.11 -3.38 0.53
C TYR A 291 4.56 -4.83 0.82
N GLY A 292 5.75 -5.18 0.34
CA GLY A 292 6.46 -6.40 0.71
C GLY A 292 6.95 -6.34 2.16
N CYS A 293 6.79 -7.43 2.90
CA CYS A 293 7.17 -7.54 4.32
C CYS A 293 6.50 -6.51 5.26
N GLU A 294 5.41 -5.88 4.80
CA GLU A 294 4.69 -4.81 5.49
C GLU A 294 3.17 -4.94 5.25
N TYR A 295 2.41 -4.01 5.82
CA TYR A 295 0.97 -3.94 5.70
C TYR A 295 0.49 -3.36 4.35
N VAL A 296 -0.84 -3.34 4.20
CA VAL A 296 -1.52 -2.62 3.13
C VAL A 296 -1.87 -1.22 3.61
N TYR A 297 -1.57 -0.21 2.81
CA TYR A 297 -1.79 1.20 3.11
C TYR A 297 -2.76 1.82 2.11
N LEU A 298 -3.65 2.67 2.62
CA LEU A 298 -4.55 3.48 1.80
C LEU A 298 -4.06 4.93 1.81
N TYR A 299 -3.90 5.52 0.64
CA TYR A 299 -3.57 6.93 0.46
C TYR A 299 -4.75 7.70 -0.12
N ASP A 300 -5.10 8.82 0.50
CA ASP A 300 -6.05 9.78 -0.07
C ASP A 300 -5.30 10.73 -1.01
N LEU A 301 -5.73 10.82 -2.27
CA LEU A 301 -5.12 11.68 -3.28
C LEU A 301 -5.67 13.11 -3.22
N VAL A 302 -6.84 13.31 -2.58
CA VAL A 302 -7.53 14.59 -2.40
C VAL A 302 -7.04 15.26 -1.13
N ASN A 303 -7.25 14.65 0.05
CA ASN A 303 -6.78 15.19 1.33
C ASN A 303 -5.44 14.59 1.73
N ARG A 304 -4.37 15.05 1.06
CA ARG A 304 -3.03 14.52 1.28
C ARG A 304 -2.54 14.85 2.68
N VAL A 305 -2.21 13.83 3.46
CA VAL A 305 -1.63 13.98 4.80
C VAL A 305 -0.11 14.08 4.67
N ASP A 306 0.45 15.13 5.26
CA ASP A 306 1.90 15.28 5.37
C ASP A 306 2.46 14.34 6.42
N ASN A 307 3.71 13.92 6.22
CA ASN A 307 4.43 13.03 7.11
C ASN A 307 4.58 13.63 8.52
N ALA A 308 4.16 12.86 9.54
CA ALA A 308 4.08 13.33 10.93
C ALA A 308 5.44 13.81 11.46
N PHE A 309 6.55 13.22 11.02
CA PHE A 309 7.91 13.62 11.45
C PHE A 309 8.28 15.05 11.07
N PHE A 310 7.76 15.57 9.96
CA PHE A 310 8.07 16.93 9.49
C PHE A 310 7.04 17.96 9.96
N ASN A 311 5.92 17.49 10.48
CA ASN A 311 4.81 18.30 10.98
C ASN A 311 4.68 18.29 12.50
N ILE A 312 5.72 17.85 13.21
CA ILE A 312 5.80 18.03 14.66
C ILE A 312 5.81 19.55 14.92
N PRO A 313 4.96 20.07 15.84
CA PRO A 313 4.92 21.50 16.15
C PRO A 313 6.33 22.04 16.36
N LYS A 314 6.74 23.01 15.54
CA LYS A 314 8.13 23.48 15.53
C LYS A 314 8.49 24.01 16.91
N VAL A 315 9.62 23.51 17.40
CA VAL A 315 10.41 24.07 18.50
C VAL A 315 10.36 25.60 18.43
N LEU A 316 9.88 26.25 19.50
CA LEU A 316 10.18 27.65 19.74
C LEU A 316 11.71 27.74 19.71
N LYS A 317 12.27 28.31 18.63
CA LYS A 317 13.67 28.72 18.63
C LYS A 317 13.77 29.68 19.81
N VAL A 318 14.44 29.24 20.88
CA VAL A 318 14.93 30.13 21.92
C VAL A 318 15.67 31.21 21.16
N LEU A 319 15.09 32.42 21.14
CA LEU A 319 15.79 33.62 20.72
C LEU A 319 16.95 33.74 21.70
N GLN A 320 18.12 33.23 21.30
CA GLN A 320 19.37 33.78 21.77
C GLN A 320 19.46 35.18 21.17
N ASN A 321 18.79 36.12 21.81
CA ASN A 321 19.25 37.49 21.97
C ASN A 321 18.49 38.08 23.15
N LYS A 322 19.30 38.58 24.09
CA LYS A 322 18.93 39.17 25.35
C LYS A 322 17.96 40.34 25.16
N GLU A 323 17.15 40.53 26.20
CA GLU A 323 16.34 41.72 26.51
C GLU A 323 15.13 41.99 25.60
N VAL A 324 13.99 41.42 25.95
CA VAL A 324 12.73 42.19 26.01
C VAL A 324 11.93 41.72 27.24
N SER A 325 11.48 42.73 27.97
CA SER A 325 10.69 42.76 29.19
C SER A 325 9.62 41.68 29.34
N SER A 326 9.57 41.14 30.56
CA SER A 326 8.38 40.65 31.23
C SER A 326 7.18 41.59 31.01
N THR A 327 6.28 41.24 30.11
CA THR A 327 4.85 41.61 30.07
C THR A 327 4.29 41.08 28.75
N ASN A 328 3.74 39.87 28.82
CA ASN A 328 2.53 39.44 28.09
C ASN A 328 2.16 38.05 28.63
N LEU A 329 1.97 37.99 29.94
CA LEU A 329 0.99 37.08 30.54
C LEU A 329 -0.37 37.69 30.21
N ILE A 330 -0.93 37.33 29.05
CA ILE A 330 -2.37 37.50 28.83
C ILE A 330 -2.92 36.10 28.62
N ASP A 331 -3.57 35.69 29.68
CA ASP A 331 -4.51 34.61 29.83
C ASP A 331 -5.67 34.81 28.85
N ASP A 332 -5.48 34.46 27.58
CA ASP A 332 -6.62 34.19 26.71
C ASP A 332 -7.01 32.72 26.92
N GLN A 333 -7.72 32.47 28.03
CA GLN A 333 -8.74 31.44 28.03
C GLN A 333 -9.75 31.79 26.94
N VAL A 334 -9.41 31.50 25.68
CA VAL A 334 -10.42 31.26 24.68
C VAL A 334 -11.26 30.13 25.26
N PRO A 335 -12.55 30.34 25.57
CA PRO A 335 -13.39 29.27 26.05
C PRO A 335 -13.36 28.22 24.95
N VAL A 336 -12.65 27.11 25.18
CA VAL A 336 -12.74 25.96 24.29
C VAL A 336 -14.22 25.61 24.37
N PRO A 337 -14.98 25.70 23.27
CA PRO A 337 -16.33 25.21 23.31
C PRO A 337 -16.17 23.74 23.67
N HIS A 338 -16.60 23.35 24.87
CA HIS A 338 -16.82 21.96 25.20
C HIS A 338 -17.92 21.51 24.25
N LEU A 339 -17.52 21.13 23.03
CA LEU A 339 -18.39 20.44 22.10
C LEU A 339 -18.75 19.16 22.84
N THR A 340 -19.95 19.16 23.40
CA THR A 340 -20.54 18.01 24.03
C THR A 340 -20.50 16.89 22.99
N LEU A 341 -19.70 15.86 23.29
CA LEU A 341 -19.55 14.73 22.40
C LEU A 341 -20.94 14.12 22.20
N PRO A 342 -21.33 13.76 20.97
CA PRO A 342 -22.60 13.09 20.73
C PRO A 342 -22.72 11.84 21.62
N ASP A 343 -23.91 11.56 22.16
CA ASP A 343 -24.12 10.46 23.10
C ASP A 343 -23.62 9.11 22.55
N ASN A 344 -23.82 8.88 21.25
CA ASN A 344 -23.32 7.68 20.56
C ASN A 344 -21.78 7.56 20.63
N VAL A 345 -21.06 8.67 20.49
CA VAL A 345 -19.59 8.72 20.54
C VAL A 345 -19.10 8.51 21.98
N VAL A 346 -19.81 9.09 22.96
CA VAL A 346 -19.52 8.86 24.39
C VAL A 346 -19.67 7.38 24.74
N GLN A 347 -20.74 6.73 24.28
CA GLN A 347 -20.94 5.30 24.50
C GLN A 347 -19.85 4.43 23.86
N LEU A 348 -19.42 4.77 22.63
CA LEU A 348 -18.29 4.09 21.98
C LEU A 348 -16.98 4.28 22.75
N LYS A 349 -16.70 5.51 23.19
CA LYS A 349 -15.52 5.83 24.02
C LYS A 349 -15.51 5.03 25.32
N LEU A 350 -16.63 4.98 26.05
CA LEU A 350 -16.74 4.22 27.30
C LEU A 350 -16.51 2.72 27.09
N LYS A 351 -17.11 2.15 26.03
CA LYS A 351 -16.88 0.75 25.65
C LYS A 351 -15.41 0.49 25.32
N ALA A 352 -14.78 1.39 24.57
CA ALA A 352 -13.37 1.30 24.20
C ALA A 352 -12.43 1.40 25.42
N ASN A 353 -12.71 2.32 26.35
CA ASN A 353 -11.95 2.45 27.61
C ASN A 353 -12.03 1.16 28.44
N HIS A 354 -13.22 0.58 28.59
CA HIS A 354 -13.39 -0.68 29.31
C HIS A 354 -12.64 -1.85 28.63
N LEU A 355 -12.56 -1.88 27.29
CA LEU A 355 -11.73 -2.88 26.59
C LEU A 355 -10.23 -2.61 26.75
N TYR A 356 -9.83 -1.34 26.83
CA TYR A 356 -8.45 -0.95 27.11
C TYR A 356 -8.01 -1.41 28.51
N GLU A 357 -8.87 -1.26 29.51
CA GLU A 357 -8.64 -1.76 30.87
C GLU A 357 -8.56 -3.30 30.92
N LYS A 358 -9.30 -3.99 30.05
CA LYS A 358 -9.21 -5.45 29.86
C LYS A 358 -8.00 -5.91 29.03
N GLU A 359 -7.10 -4.99 28.67
CA GLU A 359 -5.92 -5.22 27.83
C GLU A 359 -6.22 -5.71 26.40
N ASP A 360 -7.47 -5.62 25.92
CA ASP A 360 -7.82 -5.89 24.54
C ASP A 360 -7.67 -4.63 23.67
N TYR A 361 -6.41 -4.24 23.47
CA TYR A 361 -6.06 -3.03 22.73
C TYR A 361 -6.54 -3.08 21.26
N THR A 362 -6.61 -4.27 20.65
CA THR A 362 -7.04 -4.39 19.25
C THR A 362 -8.50 -4.02 19.06
N ALA A 363 -9.38 -4.51 19.93
CA ALA A 363 -10.80 -4.19 19.88
C ALA A 363 -11.05 -2.73 20.33
N ALA A 364 -10.30 -2.23 21.31
CA ALA A 364 -10.37 -0.83 21.72
C ALA A 364 -10.05 0.13 20.56
N ILE A 365 -8.96 -0.12 19.80
CA ILE A 365 -8.58 0.70 18.64
C ILE A 365 -9.67 0.74 17.58
N ILE A 366 -10.33 -0.40 17.30
CA ILE A 366 -11.43 -0.46 16.33
C ILE A 366 -12.59 0.43 16.77
N LEU A 367 -12.99 0.39 18.04
CA LEU A 367 -14.05 1.25 18.56
C LEU A 367 -13.66 2.73 18.55
N TYR A 368 -12.40 3.06 18.81
CA TYR A 368 -11.91 4.43 18.65
C TYR A 368 -11.93 4.87 17.19
N ASN A 369 -11.60 4.01 16.23
CA ASN A 369 -11.70 4.31 14.80
C ASN A 369 -13.15 4.59 14.39
N GLU A 370 -14.10 3.77 14.85
CA GLU A 370 -15.54 4.00 14.65
C GLU A 370 -15.98 5.35 15.22
N ALA A 371 -15.56 5.69 16.45
CA ALA A 371 -15.85 6.98 17.08
C ALA A 371 -15.25 8.17 16.31
N ILE A 372 -13.99 8.09 15.87
CA ILE A 372 -13.28 9.15 15.14
C ILE A 372 -13.90 9.41 13.76
N ASN A 373 -14.41 8.36 13.10
CA ASN A 373 -15.12 8.49 11.83
C ASN A 373 -16.42 9.28 11.96
N ILE A 374 -17.08 9.22 13.12
CA ILE A 374 -18.29 9.98 13.41
C ILE A 374 -17.92 11.42 13.81
N HIS A 375 -17.01 11.59 14.77
CA HIS A 375 -16.62 12.90 15.28
C HIS A 375 -15.13 12.95 15.64
N LYS A 376 -14.41 13.90 15.05
CA LYS A 376 -12.97 14.08 15.29
C LYS A 376 -12.75 14.95 16.54
N CYS A 377 -12.19 14.37 17.59
CA CYS A 377 -11.89 15.03 18.86
C CYS A 377 -10.49 14.65 19.35
N SER A 378 -9.78 15.60 19.99
CA SER A 378 -8.43 15.42 20.54
C SER A 378 -8.34 14.20 21.48
N GLU A 379 -9.29 14.08 22.42
CA GLU A 379 -9.34 13.00 23.41
C GLU A 379 -9.38 11.60 22.76
N LEU A 380 -10.15 11.42 21.69
CA LEU A 380 -10.28 10.14 21.00
C LEU A 380 -8.96 9.72 20.34
N PHE A 381 -8.25 10.68 19.74
CA PHE A 381 -6.93 10.43 19.17
C PHE A 381 -5.91 10.04 20.24
N LEU A 382 -5.97 10.63 21.43
CA LEU A 382 -5.06 10.32 22.54
C LEU A 382 -5.33 8.95 23.16
N ASN A 383 -6.60 8.61 23.38
CA ASN A 383 -6.96 7.28 23.86
C ASN A 383 -6.51 6.19 22.87
N ARG A 384 -6.64 6.46 21.56
CA ARG A 384 -6.15 5.58 20.51
C ARG A 384 -4.61 5.50 20.49
N ALA A 385 -3.91 6.63 20.65
CA ALA A 385 -2.45 6.67 20.74
C ALA A 385 -1.93 5.85 21.94
N ALA A 386 -2.57 5.98 23.10
CA ALA A 386 -2.25 5.18 24.28
C ALA A 386 -2.44 3.67 24.02
N ALA A 387 -3.50 3.28 23.30
CA ALA A 387 -3.73 1.89 22.90
C ALA A 387 -2.64 1.37 21.95
N TYR A 388 -2.19 2.16 20.98
CA TYR A 388 -1.07 1.80 20.11
C TYR A 388 0.24 1.60 20.88
N ILE A 389 0.58 2.49 21.80
CA ILE A 389 1.81 2.39 22.60
C ILE A 389 1.83 1.11 23.44
N LYS A 390 0.67 0.67 23.97
CA LYS A 390 0.54 -0.57 24.75
C LYS A 390 0.55 -1.83 23.87
N ARG A 391 -0.06 -1.78 22.68
CA ARG A 391 -0.13 -2.92 21.74
C ARG A 391 1.23 -3.30 21.15
N LYS A 392 2.11 -2.33 20.90
CA LYS A 392 3.51 -2.53 20.44
C LYS A 392 3.66 -3.34 19.15
N TRP A 393 2.71 -3.27 18.21
CA TRP A 393 2.89 -3.89 16.90
C TRP A 393 3.79 -3.04 15.99
N HIS A 394 4.29 -3.64 14.90
CA HIS A 394 5.14 -2.92 13.95
C HIS A 394 4.40 -1.68 13.43
N GLY A 395 5.07 -0.51 13.47
CA GLY A 395 4.52 0.78 13.08
C GLY A 395 3.53 1.44 14.06
N ASP A 396 3.15 0.80 15.17
CA ASP A 396 2.20 1.37 16.14
C ASP A 396 2.70 2.65 16.81
N PHE A 397 3.99 2.70 17.18
CA PHE A 397 4.57 3.92 17.78
C PHE A 397 4.50 5.13 16.84
N TYR A 398 4.55 4.91 15.52
CA TYR A 398 4.39 5.98 14.55
C TYR A 398 2.93 6.37 14.35
N ALA A 399 2.00 5.40 14.36
CA ALA A 399 0.57 5.70 14.38
C ALA A 399 0.19 6.53 15.62
N ALA A 400 0.74 6.18 16.79
CA ALA A 400 0.59 6.97 18.01
C ALA A 400 1.17 8.38 17.88
N LEU A 401 2.35 8.53 17.27
CA LEU A 401 2.95 9.84 16.99
C LEU A 401 2.04 10.69 16.09
N LYS A 402 1.50 10.10 15.02
CA LYS A 402 0.58 10.76 14.09
C LYS A 402 -0.68 11.24 14.82
N ASP A 403 -1.26 10.39 15.66
CA ASP A 403 -2.44 10.72 16.48
C ASP A 403 -2.16 11.86 17.47
N CYS A 404 -0.99 11.85 18.12
CA CYS A 404 -0.56 12.94 19.00
C CYS A 404 -0.41 14.25 18.23
N VAL A 405 0.22 14.24 17.05
CA VAL A 405 0.36 15.44 16.20
C VAL A 405 -1.01 15.95 15.75
N THR A 406 -1.95 15.07 15.39
CA THR A 406 -3.32 15.49 15.04
C THR A 406 -4.07 16.05 16.25
N ALA A 407 -3.91 15.46 17.44
CA ALA A 407 -4.51 15.97 18.67
C ALA A 407 -3.97 17.37 19.02
N LEU A 408 -2.66 17.60 18.87
CA LEU A 408 -2.03 18.90 19.10
C LEU A 408 -2.43 19.97 18.09
N LYS A 409 -2.80 19.58 16.86
CA LYS A 409 -3.38 20.51 15.88
C LYS A 409 -4.79 20.95 16.26
N LEU A 410 -5.55 20.11 16.97
CA LEU A 410 -6.88 20.44 17.47
C LEU A 410 -6.77 21.24 18.78
N GLU A 411 -5.94 20.78 19.71
CA GLU A 411 -5.73 21.38 21.04
C GLU A 411 -4.24 21.54 21.36
N PRO A 412 -3.65 22.72 21.08
CA PRO A 412 -2.23 22.97 21.28
C PRO A 412 -1.77 22.95 22.74
N ASN A 413 -2.68 23.01 23.71
CA ASN A 413 -2.38 23.04 25.14
C ASN A 413 -2.71 21.73 25.86
N HIS A 414 -2.97 20.65 25.13
CA HIS A 414 -3.22 19.35 25.75
C HIS A 414 -1.92 18.75 26.32
N MET A 415 -1.80 18.67 27.64
CA MET A 415 -0.59 18.19 28.33
C MET A 415 -0.25 16.74 27.94
N GLU A 416 -1.22 15.83 28.02
CA GLU A 416 -1.00 14.41 27.78
C GLU A 416 -0.52 14.10 26.34
N ALA A 417 -1.04 14.84 25.35
CA ALA A 417 -0.62 14.75 23.96
C ALA A 417 0.87 15.03 23.75
N HIS A 418 1.42 16.04 24.44
CA HIS A 418 2.85 16.34 24.38
C HIS A 418 3.68 15.22 25.02
N PHE A 419 3.24 14.70 26.16
CA PHE A 419 3.96 13.63 26.84
C PHE A 419 3.98 12.34 26.01
N GLN A 420 2.81 11.92 25.48
CA GLN A 420 2.71 10.74 24.61
C GLN A 420 3.50 10.91 23.30
N LEU A 421 3.60 12.14 22.76
CA LEU A 421 4.45 12.46 21.61
C LEU A 421 5.93 12.17 21.91
N VAL A 422 6.44 12.63 23.06
CA VAL A 422 7.82 12.36 23.48
C VAL A 422 8.06 10.86 23.64
N VAL A 423 7.14 10.15 24.32
CA VAL A 423 7.23 8.69 24.49
C VAL A 423 7.28 7.98 23.13
N SER A 424 6.48 8.41 22.17
CA SER A 424 6.44 7.84 20.82
C SER A 424 7.76 8.06 20.08
N LEU A 425 8.35 9.26 20.15
CA LEU A 425 9.67 9.57 19.55
C LEU A 425 10.80 8.75 20.18
N PHE A 426 10.78 8.58 21.51
CA PHE A 426 11.73 7.72 22.22
C PHE A 426 11.66 6.28 21.71
N LYS A 427 10.45 5.71 21.61
CA LYS A 427 10.24 4.33 21.11
C LYS A 427 10.59 4.16 19.63
N LEU A 428 10.51 5.21 18.82
CA LEU A 428 10.97 5.23 17.43
C LEU A 428 12.50 5.40 17.28
N ASN A 429 13.25 5.39 18.38
CA ASN A 429 14.70 5.57 18.44
C ASN A 429 15.17 6.94 17.90
N LYS A 430 14.34 7.98 18.01
CA LYS A 430 14.66 9.38 17.67
C LYS A 430 15.07 10.13 18.94
N LEU A 431 16.19 9.70 19.53
CA LEU A 431 16.61 10.15 20.87
C LEU A 431 16.90 11.65 20.96
N THR A 432 17.50 12.24 19.90
CA THR A 432 17.81 13.68 19.85
C THR A 432 16.55 14.52 19.89
N ASP A 433 15.58 14.19 19.03
CA ASP A 433 14.33 14.91 18.90
C ASP A 433 13.51 14.72 20.18
N SER A 434 13.45 13.49 20.69
CA SER A 434 12.78 13.17 21.95
C SER A 434 13.29 14.00 23.13
N LYS A 435 14.61 14.21 23.26
CA LYS A 435 15.18 15.04 24.33
C LYS A 435 14.77 16.50 24.20
N ILE A 436 14.90 17.06 22.99
CA ILE A 436 14.53 18.46 22.72
C ILE A 436 13.06 18.73 23.07
N TYR A 437 12.15 17.82 22.70
CA TYR A 437 10.73 17.96 23.04
C TYR A 437 10.43 17.71 24.52
N LEU A 438 11.18 16.85 25.19
CA LEU A 438 11.05 16.64 26.63
C LEU A 438 11.45 17.90 27.41
N ASP A 439 12.57 18.53 27.03
CA ASP A 439 13.02 19.78 27.65
C ASP A 439 11.98 20.90 27.47
N GLN A 440 11.37 20.99 26.28
CA GLN A 440 10.27 21.93 26.01
C GLN A 440 9.02 21.63 26.82
N PHE A 441 8.69 20.36 26.99
CA PHE A 441 7.53 19.95 27.76
C PHE A 441 7.64 20.41 29.23
N ILE A 442 8.83 20.32 29.83
CA ILE A 442 9.07 20.80 31.20
C ILE A 442 8.97 22.32 31.26
N MET A 443 9.51 23.04 30.26
CA MET A 443 9.40 24.50 30.19
C MET A 443 7.94 24.94 30.12
N LYS A 444 7.08 24.19 29.42
CA LYS A 444 5.64 24.48 29.32
C LYS A 444 4.86 24.04 30.56
N TYR A 445 5.26 22.93 31.21
CA TYR A 445 4.57 22.36 32.38
C TYR A 445 5.56 22.02 33.52
N PRO A 446 6.04 23.02 34.27
CA PRO A 446 7.04 22.80 35.33
C PRO A 446 6.58 21.87 36.45
N SER A 447 5.26 21.80 36.72
CA SER A 447 4.65 20.96 37.74
C SER A 447 4.86 19.45 37.50
N TYR A 448 5.09 19.04 36.26
CA TYR A 448 5.22 17.62 35.91
C TYR A 448 6.63 17.05 36.17
N ASN A 449 7.61 17.89 36.51
CA ASN A 449 8.99 17.47 36.80
C ASN A 449 9.09 16.48 37.99
N THR A 450 8.12 16.52 38.90
CA THR A 450 8.05 15.61 40.05
C THR A 450 7.48 14.23 39.71
N SER A 451 6.78 14.09 38.57
CA SER A 451 6.12 12.86 38.15
C SER A 451 7.10 11.70 37.97
N ALA A 452 6.74 10.52 38.49
CA ALA A 452 7.54 9.30 38.34
C ALA A 452 7.72 8.89 36.87
N ALA A 453 6.69 9.10 36.04
CA ALA A 453 6.73 8.77 34.61
C ALA A 453 7.75 9.62 33.85
N TYR A 454 7.86 10.91 34.21
CA TYR A 454 8.87 11.81 33.65
C TYR A 454 10.28 11.37 34.04
N LYS A 455 10.52 11.12 35.34
CA LYS A 455 11.84 10.71 35.85
C LYS A 455 12.32 9.42 35.20
N CYS A 456 11.43 8.44 35.05
CA CYS A 456 11.73 7.18 34.36
C CYS A 456 12.09 7.39 32.89
N LEU A 457 11.32 8.20 32.15
CA LEU A 457 11.62 8.48 30.74
C LEU A 457 12.94 9.24 30.57
N TYR A 458 13.21 10.19 31.47
CA TYR A 458 14.45 10.96 31.45
C TYR A 458 15.68 10.09 31.75
N SER A 459 15.60 9.20 32.75
CA SER A 459 16.68 8.23 33.01
C SER A 459 16.90 7.26 31.85
N ASP A 460 15.81 6.76 31.25
CA ASP A 460 15.88 5.86 30.09
C ASP A 460 16.53 6.55 28.88
N LEU A 461 16.24 7.83 28.66
CA LEU A 461 16.87 8.63 27.60
C LEU A 461 18.36 8.82 27.83
N LEU A 462 18.78 9.10 29.07
CA LEU A 462 20.20 9.22 29.41
C LEU A 462 20.95 7.90 29.19
N ASN A 463 20.38 6.79 29.64
CA ASN A 463 20.94 5.45 29.45
C ASN A 463 21.01 5.05 27.97
N ALA A 464 19.98 5.38 27.17
CA ALA A 464 19.99 5.13 25.73
C ALA A 464 21.05 5.98 24.99
N GLN A 465 21.33 7.19 25.49
CA GLN A 465 22.40 8.04 24.94
C GLN A 465 23.80 7.55 25.30
N SER A 466 24.01 7.03 26.52
CA SER A 466 25.31 6.43 26.90
C SER A 466 25.61 5.17 26.09
N ASN A 467 24.63 4.28 25.90
CA ASN A 467 24.83 3.06 25.10
C ASN A 467 25.08 3.36 23.61
N ASN A 468 24.50 4.44 23.08
CA ASN A 468 24.83 4.92 21.74
C ASN A 468 26.20 5.62 21.66
N LYS A 469 26.72 6.17 22.76
CA LYS A 469 28.09 6.65 22.84
C LYS A 469 29.09 5.51 22.86
N ASP A 470 28.80 4.37 23.49
CA ASP A 470 29.70 3.20 23.46
C ASP A 470 29.79 2.53 22.07
N THR A 471 28.75 2.66 21.25
CA THR A 471 28.79 2.26 19.83
C THR A 471 29.43 3.31 18.91
N PHE A 472 29.53 4.57 19.37
CA PHE A 472 30.28 5.64 18.71
C PHE A 472 31.71 5.82 19.24
N ASP A 473 32.05 5.31 20.41
CA ASP A 473 33.40 5.36 20.99
C ASP A 473 34.31 4.26 20.42
N GLY A 474 33.75 3.28 19.69
CA GLY A 474 34.47 2.51 18.66
C GLY A 474 34.69 3.26 17.34
N LYS A 475 34.13 4.47 17.19
CA LYS A 475 34.31 5.41 16.08
C LYS A 475 34.60 6.83 16.59
N LYS A 476 35.45 6.95 17.62
CA LYS A 476 36.12 8.22 17.92
C LYS A 476 37.19 8.46 16.87
N ILE A 477 36.86 9.38 15.96
CA ILE A 477 37.73 10.41 15.37
C ILE A 477 39.21 10.21 15.75
N LEU A 478 39.97 9.57 14.86
CA LEU A 478 41.41 9.78 14.75
C LEU A 478 41.61 11.16 14.11
N GLU A 479 41.65 12.19 14.95
CA GLU A 479 42.36 13.42 14.60
C GLU A 479 43.86 13.12 14.71
N MET A 480 44.50 13.11 13.54
CA MET A 480 45.94 13.23 13.29
C MET A 480 46.88 12.18 13.92
N SER A 481 47.12 11.12 13.15
CA SER A 481 48.50 10.76 12.77
C SER A 481 48.49 10.04 11.43
N ASP A 482 49.42 10.44 10.57
CA ASP A 482 49.67 9.87 9.25
C ASP A 482 49.81 8.34 9.36
N THR A 483 48.89 7.57 8.76
CA THR A 483 49.19 6.26 8.16
C THR A 483 47.97 5.73 7.38
N THR A 484 48.19 5.65 6.07
CA THR A 484 47.46 4.94 5.00
C THR A 484 46.36 3.95 5.42
N SER A 485 45.10 4.37 5.30
CA SER A 485 44.00 3.48 4.86
C SER A 485 43.13 4.20 3.83
N ASN A 486 43.31 3.81 2.57
CA ASN A 486 42.63 4.39 1.40
C ASN A 486 41.15 4.00 1.38
N VAL A 487 40.28 4.77 2.05
CA VAL A 487 38.87 4.85 1.66
C VAL A 487 38.74 5.98 0.63
N PRO A 488 38.30 5.73 -0.61
CA PRO A 488 38.27 6.77 -1.62
C PRO A 488 37.34 7.93 -1.25
N VAL A 489 37.81 9.17 -1.41
CA VAL A 489 37.06 10.42 -1.14
C VAL A 489 35.73 10.50 -1.92
N TRP A 490 35.61 9.80 -3.06
CA TRP A 490 34.37 9.69 -3.82
C TRP A 490 33.27 8.85 -3.11
N TYR A 491 33.63 7.94 -2.20
CA TYR A 491 32.70 7.11 -1.45
C TYR A 491 31.98 7.90 -0.33
N LEU A 492 32.73 8.77 0.36
CA LEU A 492 32.20 9.65 1.42
C LEU A 492 31.29 10.76 0.85
N THR A 493 31.61 11.27 -0.34
CA THR A 493 30.74 12.22 -1.06
C THR A 493 29.47 11.56 -1.60
N ASP A 494 29.50 10.27 -1.93
CA ASP A 494 28.32 9.51 -2.36
C ASP A 494 27.35 9.22 -1.19
N GLN A 495 27.85 8.86 0.00
CA GLN A 495 26.99 8.64 1.18
C GLN A 495 26.29 9.92 1.68
N THR A 496 26.98 11.05 1.66
CA THR A 496 26.40 12.35 2.05
C THR A 496 25.34 12.80 1.05
N LYS A 497 25.59 12.61 -0.26
CA LYS A 497 24.59 12.80 -1.32
C LYS A 497 23.39 11.88 -1.15
N LYS A 498 23.58 10.58 -0.89
CA LYS A 498 22.49 9.61 -0.63
C LYS A 498 21.60 10.04 0.54
N LYS A 499 22.19 10.51 1.65
CA LYS A 499 21.43 11.04 2.80
C LYS A 499 20.65 12.30 2.44
N ALA A 500 21.22 13.20 1.63
CA ALA A 500 20.53 14.39 1.17
C ALA A 500 19.36 14.06 0.22
N PHE A 501 19.55 13.11 -0.71
CA PHE A 501 18.49 12.63 -1.60
C PHE A 501 17.36 11.95 -0.84
N GLU A 502 17.68 11.04 0.09
CA GLU A 502 16.68 10.39 0.95
C GLU A 502 15.87 11.43 1.73
N LYS A 503 16.54 12.45 2.29
CA LYS A 503 15.85 13.54 3.00
C LYS A 503 14.93 14.32 2.06
N TYR A 504 15.36 14.61 0.84
CA TYR A 504 14.54 15.31 -0.17
C TYR A 504 13.28 14.52 -0.53
N PHE A 505 13.41 13.23 -0.89
CA PHE A 505 12.26 12.40 -1.26
C PHE A 505 11.28 12.21 -0.09
N ARG A 506 11.78 12.03 1.14
CA ARG A 506 10.93 11.93 2.33
C ARG A 506 10.19 13.22 2.65
N ASN A 507 10.81 14.38 2.44
CA ASN A 507 10.17 15.67 2.62
C ASN A 507 9.02 15.88 1.62
N GLN A 508 9.16 15.35 0.40
CA GLN A 508 8.11 15.44 -0.61
C GLN A 508 7.04 14.36 -0.46
N ALA A 509 7.36 13.25 0.21
CA ALA A 509 6.46 12.13 0.35
C ALA A 509 5.29 12.43 1.30
N LYS A 510 4.08 12.09 0.86
CA LYS A 510 2.86 12.12 1.69
C LYS A 510 2.68 10.79 2.42
N ASP A 511 2.06 10.88 3.58
CA ASP A 511 1.83 9.75 4.47
C ASP A 511 0.46 9.10 4.21
N TYR A 512 0.27 7.90 4.74
CA TYR A 512 -0.93 7.11 4.54
C TYR A 512 -2.13 7.67 5.32
N HIS A 513 -3.34 7.41 4.83
CA HIS A 513 -4.60 7.69 5.53
C HIS A 513 -4.94 6.56 6.50
N CYS A 514 -5.12 5.34 5.98
CA CYS A 514 -5.46 4.12 6.74
C CYS A 514 -4.43 3.01 6.56
N ARG A 515 -4.39 2.07 7.51
CA ARG A 515 -3.49 0.91 7.52
C ARG A 515 -4.22 -0.38 7.88
N TYR A 516 -4.14 -1.39 7.02
CA TYR A 516 -4.82 -2.68 7.23
C TYR A 516 -3.85 -3.74 7.75
N ILE A 517 -4.11 -4.21 8.96
CA ILE A 517 -3.18 -5.05 9.73
C ILE A 517 -3.66 -6.51 9.79
N GLY A 518 -2.71 -7.44 9.93
CA GLY A 518 -2.95 -8.84 10.29
C GLY A 518 -2.51 -9.83 9.22
N ARG A 519 -2.14 -9.37 8.03
CA ARG A 519 -1.71 -10.21 6.91
C ARG A 519 -0.19 -10.39 6.92
N ASN A 520 0.30 -11.60 6.63
CA ASN A 520 1.73 -11.85 6.42
C ASN A 520 2.14 -11.82 4.94
N ASN A 521 3.28 -11.18 4.65
CA ASN A 521 3.89 -11.08 3.33
C ASN A 521 5.43 -11.21 3.42
N ASN A 522 5.90 -12.33 3.98
CA ASN A 522 7.31 -12.58 4.23
C ASN A 522 8.04 -13.12 2.99
N PHE A 523 7.33 -13.84 2.11
CA PHE A 523 7.94 -14.39 0.92
C PHE A 523 7.80 -13.43 -0.27
N CYS A 524 8.95 -13.04 -0.83
CA CYS A 524 9.15 -12.19 -2.00
C CYS A 524 8.59 -12.78 -3.32
N ILE A 525 7.35 -13.27 -3.32
CA ILE A 525 6.65 -13.56 -4.57
C ILE A 525 6.07 -12.23 -5.05
N HIS A 526 6.63 -11.72 -6.14
CA HIS A 526 6.49 -10.34 -6.62
C HIS A 526 5.06 -9.84 -6.94
N ASN A 527 4.01 -10.64 -6.74
CA ASN A 527 2.67 -10.39 -7.27
C ASN A 527 1.55 -10.62 -6.24
N LYS A 528 1.71 -10.16 -4.99
CA LYS A 528 0.58 -10.20 -4.05
C LYS A 528 -0.34 -9.01 -4.22
N GLU A 529 -1.61 -9.29 -4.50
CA GLU A 529 -2.62 -8.28 -4.76
C GLU A 529 -3.42 -7.93 -3.51
N ALA A 530 -3.80 -6.66 -3.43
CA ALA A 530 -4.80 -6.15 -2.51
C ALA A 530 -5.73 -5.25 -3.33
N ASN A 531 -7.03 -5.43 -3.18
CA ASN A 531 -8.03 -4.76 -4.02
C ASN A 531 -9.22 -4.27 -3.19
N PHE A 532 -9.94 -3.27 -3.75
CA PHE A 532 -11.22 -2.80 -3.23
C PHE A 532 -12.33 -3.82 -3.51
N PHE A 533 -13.31 -3.91 -2.62
CA PHE A 533 -14.44 -4.83 -2.77
C PHE A 533 -15.74 -4.23 -2.21
N GLY A 534 -16.87 -4.69 -2.76
CA GLY A 534 -18.21 -4.18 -2.46
C GLY A 534 -18.68 -3.10 -3.43
N SER A 535 -19.98 -2.83 -3.46
CA SER A 535 -20.61 -1.91 -4.43
C SER A 535 -20.13 -0.47 -4.32
N ARG A 536 -19.67 -0.04 -3.13
CA ARG A 536 -19.12 1.29 -2.85
C ARG A 536 -17.69 1.25 -2.33
N ASN A 537 -16.95 0.18 -2.64
CA ASN A 537 -15.57 0.02 -2.19
C ASN A 537 -15.42 0.05 -0.66
N GLN A 538 -16.46 -0.39 0.07
CA GLN A 538 -16.45 -0.34 1.54
C GLN A 538 -15.55 -1.40 2.18
N PHE A 539 -15.12 -2.42 1.42
CA PHE A 539 -14.25 -3.48 1.89
C PHE A 539 -12.92 -3.49 1.16
N ILE A 540 -11.89 -3.98 1.82
CA ILE A 540 -10.57 -4.25 1.26
C ILE A 540 -10.29 -5.74 1.40
N VAL A 541 -9.79 -6.37 0.34
CA VAL A 541 -9.44 -7.79 0.32
C VAL A 541 -7.98 -7.98 -0.05
N ALA A 542 -7.26 -8.85 0.67
CA ALA A 542 -5.87 -9.18 0.34
C ALA A 542 -5.49 -10.62 0.72
N GLY A 543 -4.57 -11.21 -0.05
CA GLY A 543 -4.06 -12.56 0.15
C GLY A 543 -2.79 -12.60 1.02
N SER A 544 -2.65 -13.62 1.86
CA SER A 544 -1.49 -13.85 2.73
C SER A 544 -0.68 -15.08 2.29
N ASP A 545 0.59 -15.15 2.73
CA ASP A 545 1.44 -16.33 2.53
C ASP A 545 0.88 -17.61 3.14
N ASN A 546 0.17 -17.48 4.26
CA ASN A 546 -0.38 -18.64 4.99
C ASN A 546 -1.64 -19.21 4.30
N GLY A 547 -1.96 -18.76 3.09
CA GLY A 547 -3.14 -19.16 2.32
C GLY A 547 -4.46 -18.55 2.83
N LEU A 548 -4.37 -17.62 3.77
CA LEU A 548 -5.50 -16.87 4.30
C LEU A 548 -5.83 -15.66 3.41
N ILE A 549 -7.12 -15.39 3.27
CA ILE A 549 -7.66 -14.17 2.67
C ILE A 549 -8.18 -13.31 3.81
N PHE A 550 -7.74 -12.06 3.85
CA PHE A 550 -8.16 -11.09 4.84
C PHE A 550 -9.16 -10.13 4.21
N VAL A 551 -10.26 -9.87 4.94
CA VAL A 551 -11.29 -8.91 4.55
C VAL A 551 -11.40 -7.85 5.63
N TRP A 552 -11.14 -6.60 5.27
CA TRP A 552 -11.28 -5.46 6.17
C TRP A 552 -12.42 -4.54 5.73
N GLU A 553 -13.01 -3.87 6.69
CA GLU A 553 -13.81 -2.67 6.44
C GLU A 553 -12.89 -1.47 6.23
N LYS A 554 -13.09 -0.74 5.13
CA LYS A 554 -12.19 0.31 4.65
C LYS A 554 -11.99 1.42 5.67
N ASN A 555 -13.09 1.95 6.23
CA ASN A 555 -13.07 3.17 7.05
C ASN A 555 -12.67 2.92 8.51
N THR A 556 -13.05 1.77 9.07
CA THR A 556 -12.81 1.44 10.49
C THR A 556 -11.49 0.67 10.70
N GLU A 557 -10.89 0.19 9.61
CA GLU A 557 -9.73 -0.73 9.62
C GLU A 557 -10.02 -2.07 10.33
N LYS A 558 -11.29 -2.33 10.62
CA LYS A 558 -11.74 -3.54 11.28
C LYS A 558 -11.57 -4.72 10.35
N ASN A 559 -10.84 -5.73 10.79
CA ASN A 559 -10.88 -7.03 10.14
C ASN A 559 -12.25 -7.65 10.43
N LEU A 560 -13.05 -7.89 9.38
CA LEU A 560 -14.39 -8.47 9.52
C LEU A 560 -14.28 -9.98 9.75
N PHE A 561 -13.48 -10.65 8.92
CA PHE A 561 -13.19 -12.07 9.04
C PHE A 561 -12.01 -12.47 8.14
N THR A 562 -11.50 -13.67 8.38
CA THR A 562 -10.44 -14.30 7.61
C THR A 562 -10.95 -15.58 6.97
N LEU A 563 -10.79 -15.74 5.66
CA LEU A 563 -11.17 -16.95 4.94
C LEU A 563 -9.95 -17.83 4.66
N GLN A 564 -10.09 -19.13 4.82
CA GLN A 564 -9.12 -20.10 4.32
C GLN A 564 -9.25 -20.23 2.81
N GLY A 565 -8.40 -19.49 2.08
CA GLY A 565 -8.38 -19.46 0.63
C GLY A 565 -7.78 -20.74 0.04
N ASP A 566 -6.56 -21.07 0.47
CA ASP A 566 -5.82 -22.26 0.06
C ASP A 566 -4.88 -22.72 1.18
N TYR A 567 -4.22 -23.87 1.04
CA TYR A 567 -3.14 -24.30 1.94
C TYR A 567 -1.79 -23.64 1.59
N SER A 568 -1.73 -23.01 0.42
CA SER A 568 -0.55 -22.29 -0.09
C SER A 568 -0.87 -20.79 -0.23
N ALA A 569 0.16 -19.98 -0.42
CA ALA A 569 0.02 -18.53 -0.55
C ALA A 569 -1.03 -18.13 -1.61
N VAL A 570 -1.90 -17.19 -1.24
CA VAL A 570 -2.84 -16.55 -2.16
C VAL A 570 -2.16 -15.34 -2.77
N ASN A 571 -1.94 -15.37 -4.08
CA ASN A 571 -1.17 -14.35 -4.80
C ASN A 571 -2.10 -13.28 -5.38
N CYS A 572 -3.10 -13.69 -6.18
CA CYS A 572 -4.01 -12.75 -6.84
C CYS A 572 -5.40 -12.82 -6.23
N ILE A 573 -6.02 -11.65 -6.09
CA ILE A 573 -7.40 -11.51 -5.63
C ILE A 573 -8.03 -10.43 -6.49
N GLN A 574 -8.94 -10.81 -7.38
CA GLN A 574 -9.56 -9.90 -8.34
C GLN A 574 -11.07 -9.83 -8.11
N PRO A 575 -11.58 -8.70 -7.61
CA PRO A 575 -13.01 -8.48 -7.44
C PRO A 575 -13.70 -8.36 -8.80
N HIS A 576 -14.94 -8.83 -8.87
CA HIS A 576 -15.78 -8.64 -10.04
C HIS A 576 -16.13 -7.15 -10.19
N PRO A 577 -16.16 -6.58 -11.41
CA PRO A 577 -16.39 -5.15 -11.62
C PRO A 577 -17.73 -4.60 -11.10
N SER A 578 -18.78 -5.44 -11.04
CA SER A 578 -20.14 -4.99 -10.70
C SER A 578 -20.93 -5.88 -9.74
N GLU A 579 -20.46 -7.09 -9.44
CA GLU A 579 -21.21 -8.09 -8.68
C GLU A 579 -20.46 -8.41 -7.40
N PHE A 580 -21.15 -8.93 -6.40
CA PHE A 580 -20.56 -9.32 -5.13
C PHE A 580 -19.85 -10.68 -5.24
N LEU A 581 -18.80 -10.72 -6.05
CA LEU A 581 -18.03 -11.90 -6.43
C LEU A 581 -16.55 -11.49 -6.52
N PHE A 582 -15.64 -12.37 -6.13
CA PHE A 582 -14.23 -12.21 -6.47
C PHE A 582 -13.57 -13.54 -6.81
N ALA A 583 -12.51 -13.47 -7.60
CA ALA A 583 -11.69 -14.60 -7.97
C ALA A 583 -10.35 -14.56 -7.25
N THR A 584 -9.82 -15.71 -6.85
CA THR A 584 -8.49 -15.82 -6.27
C THR A 584 -7.66 -16.88 -6.96
N SER A 585 -6.37 -16.63 -7.07
CA SER A 585 -5.38 -17.65 -7.42
C SER A 585 -4.33 -17.81 -6.33
N SER A 586 -3.93 -19.06 -6.13
CA SER A 586 -2.82 -19.44 -5.26
C SER A 586 -1.63 -19.92 -6.11
N ILE A 587 -0.56 -20.36 -5.44
CA ILE A 587 0.53 -21.14 -6.08
C ILE A 587 -0.02 -22.42 -6.76
N GLY A 588 -1.23 -22.85 -6.39
CA GLY A 588 -1.92 -23.96 -7.04
C GLY A 588 -2.34 -23.70 -8.49
N ARG A 589 -2.94 -24.75 -9.09
CA ARG A 589 -3.39 -24.77 -10.49
C ARG A 589 -4.82 -24.27 -10.70
N ASN A 590 -5.53 -24.02 -9.60
CA ASN A 590 -6.97 -23.83 -9.63
C ASN A 590 -7.31 -22.38 -9.34
N VAL A 591 -8.26 -21.84 -10.10
CA VAL A 591 -8.85 -20.53 -9.80
C VAL A 591 -10.08 -20.77 -8.94
N LYS A 592 -10.23 -20.03 -7.85
CA LYS A 592 -11.35 -20.14 -6.91
C LYS A 592 -12.23 -18.90 -7.04
N LEU A 593 -13.54 -19.10 -7.08
CA LEU A 593 -14.55 -18.04 -7.10
C LEU A 593 -15.26 -17.99 -5.75
N TRP A 594 -15.47 -16.80 -5.23
CA TRP A 594 -16.04 -16.56 -3.90
C TRP A 594 -17.28 -15.68 -3.99
N SER A 595 -18.37 -16.12 -3.40
CA SER A 595 -19.64 -15.39 -3.40
C SER A 595 -20.44 -15.71 -2.14
N PRO A 596 -21.47 -14.93 -1.80
CA PRO A 596 -22.38 -15.24 -0.71
C PRO A 596 -23.07 -16.58 -0.94
N LEU A 597 -22.97 -17.49 0.02
CA LEU A 597 -23.63 -18.79 -0.04
C LEU A 597 -25.08 -18.70 0.49
N PRO A 598 -25.99 -19.58 0.03
CA PRO A 598 -27.31 -19.74 0.62
C PRO A 598 -27.24 -20.15 2.10
N ASP A 599 -28.28 -19.82 2.87
CA ASP A 599 -28.33 -20.05 4.32
C ASP A 599 -28.16 -21.53 4.74
N ASP A 600 -28.49 -22.45 3.84
CA ASP A 600 -28.40 -23.89 4.10
C ASP A 600 -26.99 -24.46 3.90
N VAL A 601 -26.04 -23.68 3.38
CA VAL A 601 -24.68 -24.12 3.07
C VAL A 601 -23.69 -23.58 4.10
N TRP A 602 -23.23 -24.47 4.99
CA TRP A 602 -22.22 -24.13 5.97
C TRP A 602 -20.80 -24.29 5.39
N ASP A 603 -20.01 -23.20 5.38
CA ASP A 603 -18.60 -23.23 4.96
C ASP A 603 -17.66 -23.07 6.18
N ASN A 604 -16.93 -24.14 6.51
CA ASN A 604 -15.97 -24.17 7.62
C ASN A 604 -14.68 -23.37 7.36
N ARG A 605 -14.57 -22.70 6.21
CA ARG A 605 -13.39 -21.90 5.85
C ARG A 605 -13.35 -20.54 6.52
N ASN A 606 -14.42 -20.13 7.19
CA ASN A 606 -14.45 -18.86 7.90
C ASN A 606 -13.76 -19.01 9.26
N ILE A 607 -12.60 -18.38 9.40
CA ILE A 607 -11.80 -18.41 10.63
C ILE A 607 -12.20 -17.20 11.46
N ASN A 608 -12.98 -17.45 12.51
CA ASN A 608 -13.46 -16.40 13.43
C ASN A 608 -12.35 -15.88 14.37
N ASN A 609 -11.23 -16.62 14.50
CA ASN A 609 -10.10 -16.25 15.36
C ASN A 609 -9.07 -15.37 14.63
N TYR A 610 -9.51 -14.25 14.06
CA TYR A 610 -8.60 -13.33 13.35
C TYR A 610 -7.51 -12.74 14.27
N LYS A 611 -7.81 -12.54 15.57
CA LYS A 611 -6.85 -11.97 16.54
C LYS A 611 -5.60 -12.83 16.69
N THR A 612 -5.76 -14.15 16.79
CA THR A 612 -4.63 -15.07 16.90
C THR A 612 -3.83 -15.12 15.61
N SER A 613 -4.49 -15.14 14.45
CA SER A 613 -3.80 -15.16 13.16
C SER A 613 -3.05 -13.84 12.89
N ALA A 614 -3.65 -12.70 13.23
CA ALA A 614 -3.01 -11.39 13.12
C ALA A 614 -1.80 -11.27 14.07
N ALA A 615 -1.94 -11.72 15.31
CA ALA A 615 -0.83 -11.72 16.28
C ALA A 615 0.30 -12.67 15.87
N LEU A 616 -0.03 -13.83 15.31
CA LEU A 616 0.97 -14.78 14.79
C LEU A 616 1.72 -14.19 13.59
N ASN A 617 1.00 -13.60 12.64
CA ASN A 617 1.59 -12.90 11.49
C ASN A 617 2.45 -11.71 11.92
N GLN A 618 2.06 -11.04 13.00
CA GLN A 618 2.86 -9.96 13.59
C GLN A 618 4.18 -10.46 14.16
N ARG A 619 4.14 -11.62 14.84
CA ARG A 619 5.35 -12.26 15.38
C ARG A 619 6.27 -12.70 14.25
N THR A 620 5.73 -13.33 13.20
CA THR A 620 6.54 -13.74 12.04
C THR A 620 7.18 -12.56 11.33
N MET A 621 6.45 -11.45 11.14
CA MET A 621 7.03 -10.21 10.60
C MET A 621 8.15 -9.63 11.47
N MET A 622 8.08 -9.82 12.79
CA MET A 622 9.13 -9.36 13.72
C MET A 622 10.28 -10.37 13.88
N SER A 623 10.04 -11.67 13.67
CA SER A 623 11.01 -12.75 13.89
C SER A 623 11.87 -13.08 12.67
N ASP A 624 11.44 -12.74 11.46
CA ASP A 624 12.20 -12.93 10.20
C ASP A 624 13.42 -11.97 10.11
N GLN A 625 14.10 -11.75 11.23
CA GLN A 625 15.38 -11.06 11.38
C GLN A 625 16.58 -11.94 10.98
N PHE A 626 16.35 -13.19 10.55
CA PHE A 626 17.40 -14.18 10.26
C PHE A 626 17.56 -14.45 8.77
#